data_AF-A0A1B6EBZ8-F1
#
_entry.id   AF-A0A1B6EBZ8-F1
#
_cell.length_a   1.000
_cell.length_b   1.000
_cell.length_c   1.000
_cell.angle_alpha   90.00
_cell.angle_beta   90.00
_cell.angle_gamma   90.00
#
_symmetry.space_group_name_H-M   'P 1'
#
loop_
_entity.id
_entity.type
_entity.pdbx_description
1 polymer ?
#
loop_
_entity_poly.entity_id
_entity_poly.type
_entity_poly.pdbx_seq_one_letter_code
_entity_poly.pdbx_strand_id
1 'polypeptide(L)'
;FEMKDRKIETKINQFKSELRIVFQQFRSKHDNLKINKIFLSVLESHLKDLKIKESVIRKKVFKNMLLDSEMEIKKEIQKQLNNTKENVADLQIDLKNAILIKRRDLHDLNMKFMEYNIEAEKYLQKKEHIKTKISKLEMENDNSIMFSYEMPEIVAAIKEEKGFHEKPIGPLGAYIKVRDPSWAPAVEFFLGKILLSAFCITYNENDFQLLRNIFNKVCKNQELLYPTVFKQEFSNEVKKDVEATEVKHPTMTSLLRGLEILDPNVANCLIVNKRIQSILMVPTSQETDSLMNNEETIPKNCELAINKEADTYYPFIEKIVHSGSIKRTWILEEEHYKIIRFLKEELFLTYQKYFHFKDLSNQTEEKIKHLDMSIQKLNQDVQKHKIDHFMINLAMENIIDCNKFVPNNFISVFLKLQSITNSICEEEEMIQDKNCHLIKLKEEVDDVKNKIAKLRAKVEKLTLEKSEITEDIHQLNRFIRLRSKKKLFILKTKKKNKIILRTTKSVIQKLILKVNVLKDAAKKVSPQPVLTQR
;
A
#
# COMPACT_ATOMS: atom_id res chain seq x y z
N PHE A 1 -63.83 -106.81 -7.58
CA PHE A 1 -63.78 -105.67 -6.63
C PHE A 1 -62.55 -105.74 -5.73
N GLU A 2 -62.27 -106.84 -5.03
CA GLU A 2 -61.11 -106.96 -4.11
C GLU A 2 -59.73 -106.73 -4.75
N MET A 3 -59.49 -107.12 -6.01
CA MET A 3 -58.21 -106.82 -6.70
C MET A 3 -58.00 -105.33 -7.03
N LYS A 4 -59.08 -104.55 -7.22
CA LYS A 4 -58.99 -103.11 -7.47
C LYS A 4 -58.68 -102.35 -6.17
N ASP A 5 -59.28 -102.78 -5.06
CA ASP A 5 -59.08 -102.19 -3.73
C ASP A 5 -57.60 -102.27 -3.26
N ARG A 6 -56.96 -103.44 -3.41
CA ARG A 6 -55.51 -103.61 -3.09
C ARG A 6 -54.57 -102.76 -3.96
N LYS A 7 -54.91 -102.52 -5.23
CA LYS A 7 -54.11 -101.67 -6.14
C LYS A 7 -54.20 -100.18 -5.80
N ILE A 8 -55.34 -99.74 -5.28
CA ILE A 8 -55.53 -98.36 -4.82
C ILE A 8 -54.81 -98.13 -3.48
N GLU A 9 -54.86 -99.11 -2.57
CA GLU A 9 -54.17 -99.06 -1.27
C GLU A 9 -52.64 -98.99 -1.38
N THR A 10 -52.06 -99.75 -2.31
CA THR A 10 -50.62 -99.69 -2.59
C THR A 10 -50.18 -98.33 -3.14
N LYS A 11 -50.98 -97.72 -4.03
CA LYS A 11 -50.73 -96.36 -4.55
C LYS A 11 -50.87 -95.27 -3.47
N ILE A 12 -51.87 -95.38 -2.59
CA ILE A 12 -52.03 -94.43 -1.46
C ILE A 12 -50.82 -94.47 -0.53
N ASN A 13 -50.29 -95.66 -0.23
CA ASN A 13 -49.13 -95.80 0.64
C ASN A 13 -47.84 -95.25 0.01
N GLN A 14 -47.65 -95.44 -1.31
CA GLN A 14 -46.53 -94.83 -2.05
C GLN A 14 -46.60 -93.29 -2.02
N PHE A 15 -47.77 -92.70 -2.28
CA PHE A 15 -47.91 -91.24 -2.23
C PHE A 15 -47.78 -90.68 -0.80
N LYS A 16 -48.15 -91.45 0.24
CA LYS A 16 -47.91 -91.07 1.64
C LYS A 16 -46.43 -91.10 2.03
N SER A 17 -45.64 -92.04 1.51
CA SER A 17 -44.19 -92.05 1.73
C SER A 17 -43.48 -90.91 0.99
N GLU A 18 -43.87 -90.63 -0.24
CA GLU A 18 -43.39 -89.45 -0.99
C GLU A 18 -43.70 -88.14 -0.25
N LEU A 19 -44.92 -88.01 0.30
CA LEU A 19 -45.31 -86.86 1.10
C LEU A 19 -44.41 -86.63 2.33
N ARG A 20 -44.01 -87.69 3.04
CA ARG A 20 -43.09 -87.57 4.19
C ARG A 20 -41.73 -87.04 3.79
N ILE A 21 -41.16 -87.53 2.68
CA ILE A 21 -39.85 -87.12 2.19
C ILE A 21 -39.87 -85.63 1.80
N VAL A 22 -40.90 -85.20 1.07
CA VAL A 22 -41.03 -83.79 0.64
C VAL A 22 -41.29 -82.86 1.84
N PHE A 23 -42.00 -83.32 2.88
CA PHE A 23 -42.17 -82.54 4.12
C PHE A 23 -40.87 -82.35 4.91
N GLN A 24 -39.99 -83.36 4.92
CA GLN A 24 -38.69 -83.26 5.58
C GLN A 24 -37.77 -82.27 4.83
N GLN A 25 -37.80 -82.31 3.50
CA GLN A 25 -37.12 -81.31 2.66
C GLN A 25 -37.64 -79.90 2.93
N PHE A 26 -38.96 -79.72 3.06
CA PHE A 26 -39.56 -78.42 3.39
C PHE A 26 -39.05 -77.85 4.72
N ARG A 27 -39.00 -78.66 5.79
CA ARG A 27 -38.48 -78.20 7.10
C ARG A 27 -37.03 -77.74 7.01
N SER A 28 -36.16 -78.55 6.41
CA SER A 28 -34.73 -78.20 6.28
C SER A 28 -34.50 -76.89 5.53
N LYS A 29 -35.20 -76.68 4.40
CA LYS A 29 -35.09 -75.43 3.62
C LYS A 29 -35.70 -74.23 4.33
N HIS A 30 -36.81 -74.42 5.05
CA HIS A 30 -37.47 -73.36 5.79
C HIS A 30 -36.65 -72.90 7.01
N ASP A 31 -35.99 -73.81 7.71
CA ASP A 31 -35.10 -73.46 8.83
C ASP A 31 -33.83 -72.75 8.33
N ASN A 32 -33.27 -73.20 7.21
CA ASN A 32 -32.14 -72.51 6.55
C ASN A 32 -32.51 -71.06 6.13
N LEU A 33 -33.74 -70.85 5.68
CA LEU A 33 -34.26 -69.51 5.34
C LEU A 33 -34.38 -68.60 6.57
N LYS A 34 -34.78 -69.13 7.74
CA LYS A 34 -34.82 -68.36 9.00
C LYS A 34 -33.44 -67.93 9.48
N ILE A 35 -32.47 -68.84 9.45
CA ILE A 35 -31.10 -68.57 9.90
C ILE A 35 -30.48 -67.45 9.06
N ASN A 36 -30.61 -67.51 7.74
CA ASN A 36 -30.06 -66.47 6.86
C ASN A 36 -30.75 -65.10 7.04
N LYS A 37 -32.05 -65.06 7.42
CA LYS A 37 -32.73 -63.79 7.75
C LYS A 37 -32.18 -63.14 9.01
N ILE A 38 -31.88 -63.92 10.04
CA ILE A 38 -31.28 -63.41 11.28
C ILE A 38 -29.87 -62.87 10.98
N PHE A 39 -29.09 -63.61 10.19
CA PHE A 39 -27.74 -63.19 9.81
C PHE A 39 -27.74 -61.86 9.04
N LEU A 40 -28.68 -61.65 8.10
CA LEU A 40 -28.85 -60.37 7.43
C LEU A 40 -29.14 -59.21 8.39
N SER A 41 -30.03 -59.42 9.37
CA SER A 41 -30.36 -58.36 10.34
C SER A 41 -29.17 -57.92 11.18
N VAL A 42 -28.24 -58.85 11.46
CA VAL A 42 -26.99 -58.55 12.18
C VAL A 42 -26.04 -57.73 11.30
N LEU A 43 -25.86 -58.13 10.04
CA LEU A 43 -25.03 -57.37 9.09
C LEU A 43 -25.58 -55.95 8.86
N GLU A 44 -26.90 -55.80 8.71
CA GLU A 44 -27.54 -54.49 8.55
C GLU A 44 -27.36 -53.58 9.78
N SER A 45 -27.25 -54.16 10.98
CA SER A 45 -26.97 -53.39 12.20
C SER A 45 -25.51 -52.92 12.28
N HIS A 46 -24.56 -53.78 11.92
CA HIS A 46 -23.14 -53.43 11.85
C HIS A 46 -22.85 -52.30 10.85
N LEU A 47 -23.48 -52.36 9.68
CA LEU A 47 -23.35 -51.35 8.64
C LEU A 47 -23.82 -49.96 9.15
N LYS A 48 -24.92 -49.92 9.90
CA LYS A 48 -25.41 -48.67 10.52
C LYS A 48 -24.39 -48.07 11.48
N ASP A 49 -23.76 -48.89 12.32
CA ASP A 49 -22.77 -48.43 13.29
C ASP A 49 -21.49 -47.92 12.62
N LEU A 50 -21.03 -48.59 11.55
CA LEU A 50 -19.87 -48.13 10.79
C LEU A 50 -20.15 -46.79 10.07
N LYS A 51 -21.34 -46.63 9.46
CA LYS A 51 -21.75 -45.36 8.83
C LYS A 51 -21.81 -44.19 9.81
N ILE A 52 -22.27 -44.43 11.04
CA ILE A 52 -22.26 -43.39 12.09
C ILE A 52 -20.81 -42.99 12.42
N LYS A 53 -19.90 -43.96 12.60
CA LYS A 53 -18.48 -43.69 12.89
C LYS A 53 -17.80 -42.91 11.77
N GLU A 54 -18.06 -43.25 10.50
CA GLU A 54 -17.53 -42.52 9.34
C GLU A 54 -17.97 -41.04 9.37
N SER A 55 -19.26 -40.78 9.60
CA SER A 55 -19.80 -39.41 9.60
C SER A 55 -19.15 -38.50 10.66
N VAL A 56 -18.83 -39.04 11.82
CA VAL A 56 -18.22 -38.30 12.93
C VAL A 56 -16.77 -37.94 12.59
N ILE A 57 -16.02 -38.87 12.00
CA ILE A 57 -14.61 -38.61 11.67
C ILE A 57 -14.52 -37.68 10.44
N ARG A 58 -15.45 -37.81 9.48
CA ARG A 58 -15.53 -36.93 8.29
C ARG A 58 -15.75 -35.46 8.69
N LYS A 59 -16.62 -35.21 9.67
CA LYS A 59 -16.82 -33.86 10.26
C LYS A 59 -15.55 -33.31 10.92
N LYS A 60 -14.76 -34.15 11.59
CA LYS A 60 -13.49 -33.74 12.22
C LYS A 60 -12.42 -33.40 11.19
N VAL A 61 -12.29 -34.18 10.11
CA VAL A 61 -11.32 -33.88 9.03
C VAL A 61 -11.65 -32.59 8.31
N PHE A 62 -12.93 -32.35 7.98
CA PHE A 62 -13.35 -31.12 7.32
C PHE A 62 -13.01 -29.87 8.14
N LYS A 63 -13.20 -29.92 9.47
CA LYS A 63 -12.86 -28.81 10.37
C LYS A 63 -11.36 -28.51 10.40
N ASN A 64 -10.51 -29.55 10.38
CA ASN A 64 -9.06 -29.35 10.40
C ASN A 64 -8.50 -28.88 9.05
N MET A 65 -9.09 -29.33 7.94
CA MET A 65 -8.69 -28.90 6.59
C MET A 65 -8.96 -27.39 6.36
N LEU A 66 -10.03 -26.85 6.95
CA LEU A 66 -10.29 -25.41 6.97
C LEU A 66 -9.19 -24.64 7.72
N LEU A 67 -8.73 -25.12 8.88
CA LEU A 67 -7.64 -24.50 9.63
C LEU A 67 -6.33 -24.44 8.84
N ASP A 68 -5.98 -25.51 8.12
CA ASP A 68 -4.74 -25.55 7.32
C ASP A 68 -4.78 -24.52 6.18
N SER A 69 -5.93 -24.36 5.51
CA SER A 69 -6.12 -23.33 4.48
C SER A 69 -6.02 -21.90 5.02
N GLU A 70 -6.54 -21.65 6.24
CA GLU A 70 -6.41 -20.36 6.91
C GLU A 70 -4.94 -20.04 7.26
N MET A 71 -4.14 -21.06 7.63
CA MET A 71 -2.72 -20.88 7.91
C MET A 71 -1.88 -20.54 6.68
N GLU A 72 -2.15 -21.17 5.53
CA GLU A 72 -1.44 -20.84 4.28
C GLU A 72 -1.74 -19.41 3.82
N ILE A 73 -3.01 -19.01 3.86
CA ILE A 73 -3.42 -17.63 3.55
C ILE A 73 -2.73 -16.64 4.51
N LYS A 74 -2.63 -16.97 5.81
CA LYS A 74 -1.98 -16.11 6.80
C LYS A 74 -0.47 -15.97 6.58
N LYS A 75 0.23 -17.04 6.16
CA LYS A 75 1.67 -16.99 5.82
C LYS A 75 1.92 -16.11 4.59
N GLU A 76 1.08 -16.20 3.57
CA GLU A 76 1.20 -15.37 2.38
C GLU A 76 0.94 -13.89 2.71
N ILE A 77 -0.10 -13.59 3.51
CA ILE A 77 -0.36 -12.24 4.02
C ILE A 77 0.86 -11.72 4.80
N GLN A 78 1.48 -12.52 5.66
CA GLN A 78 2.65 -12.11 6.44
C GLN A 78 3.86 -11.76 5.54
N LYS A 79 4.06 -12.51 4.46
CA LYS A 79 5.15 -12.27 3.51
C LYS A 79 4.92 -10.97 2.73
N GLN A 80 3.72 -10.78 2.20
CA GLN A 80 3.33 -9.54 1.51
C GLN A 80 3.46 -8.33 2.45
N LEU A 81 3.08 -8.50 3.71
CA LEU A 81 3.16 -7.46 4.73
C LEU A 81 4.59 -7.03 5.03
N ASN A 82 5.53 -7.97 5.19
CA ASN A 82 6.94 -7.63 5.41
C ASN A 82 7.53 -6.85 4.23
N ASN A 83 7.22 -7.25 2.99
CA ASN A 83 7.62 -6.50 1.80
C ASN A 83 7.02 -5.09 1.79
N THR A 84 5.75 -4.93 2.18
CA THR A 84 5.15 -3.59 2.25
C THR A 84 5.78 -2.70 3.32
N LYS A 85 6.25 -3.28 4.45
CA LYS A 85 6.94 -2.52 5.50
C LYS A 85 8.28 -1.97 5.06
N GLU A 86 9.07 -2.79 4.38
CA GLU A 86 10.37 -2.37 3.83
C GLU A 86 10.17 -1.24 2.81
N ASN A 87 9.23 -1.41 1.87
CA ASN A 87 8.90 -0.38 0.89
C ASN A 87 8.43 0.94 1.54
N VAL A 88 7.64 0.88 2.62
CA VAL A 88 7.22 2.08 3.36
C VAL A 88 8.40 2.76 4.06
N ALA A 89 9.35 1.99 4.60
CA ALA A 89 10.55 2.55 5.22
C ALA A 89 11.43 3.26 4.18
N ASP A 90 11.63 2.67 3.01
CA ASP A 90 12.39 3.27 1.91
C ASP A 90 11.72 4.57 1.41
N LEU A 91 10.41 4.53 1.14
CA LEU A 91 9.65 5.72 0.75
C LEU A 91 9.70 6.84 1.81
N GLN A 92 9.74 6.51 3.10
CA GLN A 92 9.90 7.50 4.17
C GLN A 92 11.29 8.16 4.15
N ILE A 93 12.34 7.43 3.79
CA ILE A 93 13.70 7.97 3.64
C ILE A 93 13.74 8.92 2.44
N ASP A 94 13.19 8.50 1.30
CA ASP A 94 13.14 9.32 0.08
C ASP A 94 12.36 10.62 0.30
N LEU A 95 11.21 10.56 0.98
CA LEU A 95 10.40 11.73 1.28
C LEU A 95 11.14 12.71 2.20
N LYS A 96 11.87 12.21 3.20
CA LYS A 96 12.72 13.04 4.07
C LYS A 96 13.86 13.70 3.28
N ASN A 97 14.52 12.95 2.40
CA ASN A 97 15.58 13.48 1.54
C ASN A 97 15.07 14.56 0.60
N ALA A 98 13.89 14.37 -0.02
CA ALA A 98 13.25 15.37 -0.87
C ALA A 98 12.93 16.68 -0.11
N ILE A 99 12.48 16.58 1.15
CA ILE A 99 12.25 17.76 2.01
C ILE A 99 13.57 18.46 2.33
N LEU A 100 14.64 17.70 2.59
CA LEU A 100 15.95 18.25 2.92
C LEU A 100 16.57 19.00 1.74
N ILE A 101 16.47 18.45 0.53
CA ILE A 101 16.90 19.12 -0.71
C ILE A 101 16.14 20.43 -0.90
N LYS A 102 14.80 20.40 -0.82
CA LYS A 102 13.98 21.62 -0.98
C LYS A 102 14.28 22.67 0.09
N ARG A 103 14.56 22.28 1.33
CA ARG A 103 14.98 23.20 2.40
C ARG A 103 16.33 23.85 2.11
N ARG A 104 17.27 23.10 1.51
CA ARG A 104 18.55 23.65 1.06
C ARG A 104 18.35 24.68 -0.05
N ASP A 105 17.56 24.34 -1.08
CA ASP A 105 17.24 25.27 -2.16
C ASP A 105 16.57 26.56 -1.63
N LEU A 106 15.69 26.41 -0.64
CA LEU A 106 15.04 27.53 0.02
C LEU A 106 16.03 28.40 0.80
N HIS A 107 17.01 27.80 1.47
CA HIS A 107 18.07 28.54 2.15
C HIS A 107 18.92 29.33 1.14
N ASP A 108 19.36 28.68 0.06
CA ASP A 108 20.17 29.31 -1.00
C ASP A 108 19.42 30.47 -1.65
N LEU A 109 18.10 30.32 -1.86
CA LEU A 109 17.27 31.37 -2.43
C LEU A 109 17.04 32.54 -1.45
N ASN A 110 16.88 32.25 -0.15
CA ASN A 110 16.81 33.28 0.89
C ASN A 110 18.10 34.10 1.00
N MET A 111 19.26 33.46 0.85
CA MET A 111 20.54 34.17 0.80
C MET A 111 20.61 35.15 -0.38
N LYS A 112 20.21 34.70 -1.58
CA LYS A 112 20.13 35.58 -2.77
C LYS A 112 19.14 36.74 -2.60
N PHE A 113 17.99 36.47 -1.97
CA PHE A 113 17.01 37.53 -1.66
C PHE A 113 17.60 38.60 -0.73
N MET A 114 18.35 38.18 0.31
CA MET A 114 19.05 39.12 1.18
C MET A 114 20.12 39.92 0.44
N GLU A 115 20.92 39.28 -0.42
CA GLU A 115 21.93 39.95 -1.24
C GLU A 115 21.30 41.04 -2.13
N TYR A 116 20.23 40.72 -2.87
CA TYR A 116 19.54 41.68 -3.73
C TYR A 116 18.91 42.83 -2.94
N ASN A 117 18.36 42.58 -1.75
CA ASN A 117 17.84 43.65 -0.90
C ASN A 117 18.94 44.57 -0.38
N ILE A 118 20.08 44.03 0.05
CA ILE A 118 21.24 44.83 0.47
C ILE A 118 21.73 45.70 -0.70
N GLU A 119 21.79 45.15 -1.91
CA GLU A 119 22.18 45.92 -3.10
C GLU A 119 21.16 47.00 -3.44
N ALA A 120 19.86 46.69 -3.40
CA ALA A 120 18.80 47.67 -3.61
C ALA A 120 18.88 48.81 -2.57
N GLU A 121 19.11 48.50 -1.28
CA GLU A 121 19.27 49.50 -0.24
C GLU A 121 20.50 50.40 -0.47
N LYS A 122 21.63 49.82 -0.89
CA LYS A 122 22.83 50.61 -1.27
C LYS A 122 22.51 51.61 -2.38
N TYR A 123 21.80 51.20 -3.43
CA TYR A 123 21.41 52.10 -4.51
C TYR A 123 20.36 53.12 -4.07
N LEU A 124 19.48 52.77 -3.13
CA LEU A 124 18.51 53.70 -2.54
C LEU A 124 19.21 54.81 -1.75
N GLN A 125 20.17 54.46 -0.89
CA GLN A 125 20.98 55.43 -0.16
C GLN A 125 21.78 56.32 -1.12
N LYS A 126 22.41 55.72 -2.14
CA LYS A 126 23.15 56.46 -3.16
C LYS A 126 22.25 57.44 -3.92
N LYS A 127 21.03 57.02 -4.28
CA LYS A 127 20.02 57.86 -4.94
C LYS A 127 19.67 59.08 -4.09
N GLU A 128 19.38 58.89 -2.80
CA GLU A 128 19.07 60.01 -1.90
C GLU A 128 20.26 60.96 -1.73
N HIS A 129 21.49 60.43 -1.67
CA HIS A 129 22.70 61.25 -1.61
C HIS A 129 22.90 62.10 -2.88
N ILE A 130 22.71 61.53 -4.07
CA ILE A 130 22.82 62.30 -5.33
C ILE A 130 21.71 63.34 -5.41
N LYS A 131 20.48 62.98 -5.03
CA LYS A 131 19.33 63.89 -5.07
C LYS A 131 19.52 65.10 -4.16
N THR A 132 19.95 64.87 -2.92
CA THR A 132 20.27 65.94 -1.97
C THR A 132 21.42 66.82 -2.46
N LYS A 133 22.45 66.23 -3.09
CA LYS A 133 23.54 66.98 -3.71
C LYS A 133 23.06 67.88 -4.85
N ILE A 134 22.19 67.37 -5.74
CA ILE A 134 21.59 68.16 -6.82
C ILE A 134 20.78 69.34 -6.25
N SER A 135 19.90 69.08 -5.28
CA SER A 135 19.06 70.13 -4.69
C SER A 135 19.89 71.24 -4.03
N LYS A 136 20.96 70.89 -3.30
CA LYS A 136 21.86 71.89 -2.70
C LYS A 136 22.59 72.71 -3.77
N LEU A 137 23.09 72.06 -4.83
CA LEU A 137 23.74 72.75 -5.96
C LEU A 137 22.79 73.69 -6.70
N GLU A 138 21.53 73.31 -6.86
CA GLU A 138 20.51 74.15 -7.49
C GLU A 138 20.12 75.35 -6.60
N MET A 139 20.25 75.25 -5.28
CA MET A 139 19.88 76.32 -4.32
C MET A 139 21.00 77.31 -4.04
N GLU A 140 22.24 76.84 -3.82
CA GLU A 140 23.31 77.68 -3.27
C GLU A 140 24.18 78.34 -4.36
N ASN A 141 24.10 77.89 -5.62
CA ASN A 141 24.99 78.28 -6.73
C ASN A 141 26.49 78.26 -6.36
N ASP A 142 26.83 77.58 -5.26
CA ASP A 142 28.15 77.49 -4.67
C ASP A 142 28.71 76.08 -4.90
N ASN A 143 29.90 76.01 -5.48
CA ASN A 143 30.58 74.75 -5.81
C ASN A 143 31.24 74.11 -4.57
N SER A 144 31.12 74.71 -3.39
CA SER A 144 31.69 74.20 -2.14
C SER A 144 31.27 72.75 -1.85
N ILE A 145 30.05 72.34 -2.21
CA ILE A 145 29.56 70.96 -2.01
C ILE A 145 30.25 69.91 -2.92
N MET A 146 31.03 70.33 -3.92
CA MET A 146 31.83 69.40 -4.73
C MET A 146 33.00 68.82 -3.95
N PHE A 147 33.54 69.57 -2.98
CA PHE A 147 34.67 69.18 -2.16
C PHE A 147 34.26 68.16 -1.08
N SER A 148 33.15 68.40 -0.38
CA SER A 148 32.47 67.45 0.52
C SER A 148 31.03 67.91 0.80
N TYR A 149 30.18 67.04 1.37
CA TYR A 149 28.78 67.36 1.65
C TYR A 149 28.65 68.43 2.75
N GLU A 150 29.56 68.40 3.72
CA GLU A 150 29.65 69.28 4.88
C GLU A 150 30.40 70.59 4.58
N MET A 151 31.08 70.69 3.42
CA MET A 151 31.97 71.81 3.11
C MET A 151 31.31 73.19 3.20
N PRO A 152 30.08 73.41 2.68
CA PRO A 152 29.44 74.73 2.78
C PRO A 152 29.27 75.19 4.25
N GLU A 153 28.88 74.26 5.14
CA GLU A 153 28.70 74.53 6.56
C GLU A 153 30.05 74.78 7.26
N ILE A 154 31.11 74.06 6.88
CA ILE A 154 32.47 74.28 7.38
C ILE A 154 32.97 75.68 7.00
N VAL A 155 32.85 76.05 5.73
CA VAL A 155 33.31 77.36 5.22
C VAL A 155 32.52 78.50 5.89
N ALA A 156 31.21 78.34 6.08
CA ALA A 156 30.40 79.30 6.82
C ALA A 156 30.87 79.45 8.27
N ALA A 157 31.06 78.34 8.99
CA ALA A 157 31.51 78.36 10.39
C ALA A 157 32.90 79.00 10.56
N ILE A 158 33.84 78.74 9.64
CA ILE A 158 35.16 79.37 9.63
C ILE A 158 35.05 80.88 9.40
N LYS A 159 34.16 81.32 8.50
CA LYS A 159 33.94 82.75 8.23
C LYS A 159 33.37 83.48 9.45
N GLU A 160 32.46 82.85 10.19
CA GLU A 160 31.81 83.40 11.38
C GLU A 160 32.70 83.42 12.63
N GLU A 161 33.63 82.47 12.75
CA GLU A 161 34.56 82.41 13.88
C GLU A 161 35.52 83.60 13.89
N LYS A 162 35.63 84.26 15.05
CA LYS A 162 36.43 85.48 15.27
C LYS A 162 37.70 85.21 16.08
N GLY A 163 37.84 84.02 16.68
CA GLY A 163 38.99 83.66 17.51
C GLY A 163 40.26 83.29 16.76
N PHE A 164 40.23 83.17 15.44
CA PHE A 164 41.41 82.89 14.63
C PHE A 164 42.38 84.08 14.63
N HIS A 165 43.66 83.82 14.86
CA HIS A 165 44.71 84.83 14.66
C HIS A 165 44.87 85.09 13.16
N GLU A 166 45.02 84.01 12.38
CA GLU A 166 44.89 84.04 10.93
C GLU A 166 43.87 82.98 10.48
N LYS A 167 42.93 83.38 9.63
CA LYS A 167 41.86 82.49 9.18
C LYS A 167 42.44 81.39 8.29
N PRO A 168 42.01 80.13 8.46
CA PRO A 168 42.44 79.06 7.57
C PRO A 168 41.93 79.31 6.14
N ILE A 169 42.78 79.01 5.16
CA ILE A 169 42.50 79.23 3.73
C ILE A 169 42.08 77.89 3.12
N GLY A 170 40.85 77.80 2.63
CA GLY A 170 40.35 76.61 1.95
C GLY A 170 38.84 76.63 1.68
N PRO A 171 38.29 75.59 1.02
CA PRO A 171 39.02 74.45 0.45
C PRO A 171 39.98 74.88 -0.67
N LEU A 172 41.17 74.26 -0.77
CA LEU A 172 42.23 74.73 -1.69
C LEU A 172 41.77 74.83 -3.14
N GLY A 173 40.96 73.89 -3.62
CA GLY A 173 40.51 73.89 -5.00
C GLY A 173 39.57 75.04 -5.36
N ALA A 174 38.96 75.73 -4.39
CA ALA A 174 38.18 76.94 -4.67
C ALA A 174 39.04 78.12 -5.15
N TYR A 175 40.36 78.05 -4.93
CA TYR A 175 41.33 79.07 -5.34
C TYR A 175 42.12 78.67 -6.59
N ILE A 176 41.82 77.51 -7.18
CA ILE A 176 42.54 76.95 -8.33
C ILE A 176 41.63 76.98 -9.55
N LYS A 177 42.12 77.57 -10.64
CA LYS A 177 41.49 77.52 -11.96
C LYS A 177 42.45 76.96 -12.98
N VAL A 178 41.93 76.18 -13.92
CA VAL A 178 42.75 75.60 -15.00
C VAL A 178 42.59 76.51 -16.21
N ARG A 179 43.70 77.04 -16.74
CA ARG A 179 43.65 78.02 -17.85
C ARG A 179 43.07 77.46 -19.14
N ASP A 180 43.35 76.19 -19.42
CA ASP A 180 42.73 75.43 -20.51
C ASP A 180 41.79 74.38 -19.90
N PRO A 181 40.46 74.56 -19.97
CA PRO A 181 39.49 73.64 -19.40
C PRO A 181 39.63 72.19 -19.86
N SER A 182 40.23 71.94 -21.04
CA SER A 182 40.46 70.57 -21.52
C SER A 182 41.45 69.78 -20.65
N TRP A 183 42.24 70.46 -19.81
CA TRP A 183 43.14 69.86 -18.84
C TRP A 183 42.50 69.64 -17.47
N ALA A 184 41.34 70.23 -17.19
CA ALA A 184 40.73 70.16 -15.86
C ALA A 184 40.55 68.73 -15.33
N PRO A 185 40.13 67.73 -16.14
CA PRO A 185 40.01 66.36 -15.66
C PRO A 185 41.33 65.74 -15.22
N ALA A 186 42.39 65.94 -16.02
CA ALA A 186 43.72 65.41 -15.72
C ALA A 186 44.36 66.08 -14.51
N VAL A 187 44.23 67.41 -14.41
CA VAL A 187 44.74 68.18 -13.28
C VAL A 187 44.02 67.81 -11.98
N GLU A 188 42.70 67.68 -12.02
CA GLU A 188 41.91 67.28 -10.85
C GLU A 188 42.25 65.85 -10.40
N PHE A 189 42.42 64.92 -11.34
CA PHE A 189 42.87 63.56 -11.01
C PHE A 189 44.24 63.58 -10.34
N PHE A 190 45.19 64.34 -10.87
CA PHE A 190 46.54 64.45 -10.35
C PHE A 190 46.60 65.08 -8.94
N LEU A 191 45.90 66.20 -8.76
CA LEU A 191 45.85 66.88 -7.45
C LEU A 191 45.10 66.03 -6.42
N GLY A 192 44.02 65.38 -6.86
CA GLY A 192 43.20 64.48 -6.06
C GLY A 192 42.24 65.23 -5.14
N LYS A 193 41.08 64.61 -4.87
CA LYS A 193 40.02 65.18 -4.04
C LYS A 193 40.49 65.59 -2.63
N ILE A 194 41.37 64.81 -2.01
CA ILE A 194 41.86 65.07 -0.65
C ILE A 194 42.57 66.41 -0.57
N LEU A 195 43.43 66.72 -1.53
CA LEU A 195 44.16 67.98 -1.59
C LEU A 195 43.24 69.14 -1.95
N LEU A 196 42.35 68.95 -2.92
CA LEU A 196 41.42 69.98 -3.36
C LEU A 196 40.44 70.39 -2.25
N SER A 197 40.04 69.45 -1.39
CA SER A 197 39.17 69.70 -0.24
C SER A 197 39.93 70.15 1.02
N ALA A 198 41.26 70.27 0.98
CA ALA A 198 42.07 70.59 2.15
C ALA A 198 42.02 72.08 2.54
N PHE A 199 42.52 72.39 3.74
CA PHE A 199 42.70 73.75 4.24
C PHE A 199 44.18 73.99 4.56
N CYS A 200 44.62 75.23 4.40
CA CYS A 200 45.90 75.73 4.88
C CYS A 200 45.70 76.53 6.17
N ILE A 201 46.61 76.36 7.12
CA ILE A 201 46.62 77.09 8.38
C ILE A 201 48.06 77.45 8.76
N THR A 202 48.22 78.48 9.59
CA THR A 202 49.52 78.84 10.16
C THR A 202 50.03 77.80 11.16
N TYR A 203 51.29 77.93 11.60
CA TYR A 203 51.85 77.08 12.66
C TYR A 203 51.26 77.35 14.06
N ASN A 204 50.26 78.22 14.18
CA ASN A 204 49.61 78.51 15.44
C ASN A 204 48.71 77.36 15.90
N GLU A 205 49.02 76.77 17.05
CA GLU A 205 48.29 75.62 17.57
C GLU A 205 46.88 76.01 18.05
N ASN A 206 46.66 77.24 18.52
CA ASN A 206 45.32 77.70 18.93
C ASN A 206 44.36 77.73 17.73
N ASP A 207 44.83 78.22 16.59
CA ASP A 207 44.04 78.25 15.35
C ASP A 207 43.73 76.82 14.89
N PHE A 208 44.69 75.90 14.97
CA PHE A 208 44.46 74.50 14.64
C PHE A 208 43.40 73.85 15.54
N GLN A 209 43.42 74.10 16.84
CA GLN A 209 42.41 73.58 17.76
C GLN A 209 41.02 74.19 17.50
N LEU A 210 40.94 75.48 17.18
CA LEU A 210 39.68 76.13 16.79
C LEU A 210 39.10 75.51 15.52
N LEU A 211 39.91 75.32 14.48
CA LEU A 211 39.49 74.67 13.24
C LEU A 211 39.04 73.23 13.49
N ARG A 212 39.77 72.47 14.30
CA ARG A 212 39.38 71.09 14.67
C ARG A 212 38.05 71.07 15.43
N ASN A 213 37.80 72.05 16.30
CA ASN A 213 36.51 72.17 17.00
C ASN A 213 35.35 72.49 16.05
N ILE A 214 35.58 73.28 15.01
CA ILE A 214 34.59 73.51 13.95
C ILE A 214 34.30 72.20 13.22
N PHE A 215 35.34 71.44 12.82
CA PHE A 215 35.16 70.14 12.20
C PHE A 215 34.39 69.16 13.09
N ASN A 216 34.73 69.07 14.38
CA ASN A 216 34.00 68.26 15.37
C ASN A 216 32.49 68.57 15.39
N LYS A 217 32.14 69.87 15.41
CA LYS A 217 30.73 70.31 15.46
C LYS A 217 29.99 70.00 14.16
N VAL A 218 30.55 70.39 13.02
CA VAL A 218 29.88 70.28 11.72
C VAL A 218 29.84 68.83 11.23
N CYS A 219 30.95 68.09 11.37
CA CYS A 219 31.05 66.68 10.96
C CYS A 219 30.55 65.70 12.05
N LYS A 220 29.87 66.18 13.09
CA LYS A 220 29.26 65.36 14.16
C LYS A 220 30.24 64.35 14.80
N ASN A 221 31.46 64.79 15.06
CA ASN A 221 32.56 63.99 15.60
C ASN A 221 32.97 62.77 14.75
N GLN A 222 32.67 62.76 13.46
CA GLN A 222 33.12 61.73 12.53
C GLN A 222 34.46 62.13 11.91
N GLU A 223 35.57 61.73 12.54
CA GLU A 223 36.93 62.12 12.12
C GLU A 223 37.26 61.71 10.66
N LEU A 224 36.64 60.65 10.13
CA LEU A 224 36.81 60.22 8.74
C LEU A 224 36.32 61.25 7.71
N LEU A 225 35.48 62.20 8.13
CA LEU A 225 34.96 63.27 7.27
C LEU A 225 35.82 64.55 7.32
N TYR A 226 36.88 64.57 8.13
CA TYR A 226 37.63 65.81 8.38
C TYR A 226 38.45 66.17 7.15
N PRO A 227 38.37 67.43 6.68
CA PRO A 227 39.28 67.94 5.67
C PRO A 227 40.74 67.82 6.14
N THR A 228 41.64 67.51 5.20
CA THR A 228 43.08 67.56 5.48
C THR A 228 43.52 68.99 5.76
N VAL A 229 44.44 69.18 6.70
CA VAL A 229 44.95 70.49 7.08
C VAL A 229 46.47 70.52 6.88
N PHE A 230 46.94 71.46 6.06
CA PHE A 230 48.36 71.71 5.85
C PHE A 230 48.80 72.92 6.69
N LYS A 231 49.81 72.71 7.54
CA LYS A 231 50.41 73.78 8.34
C LYS A 231 51.55 74.42 7.53
N GLN A 232 51.48 75.73 7.30
CA GLN A 232 52.54 76.51 6.65
C GLN A 232 52.51 77.97 7.12
N GLU A 233 53.63 78.67 7.01
CA GLU A 233 53.66 80.12 7.25
C GLU A 233 53.02 80.86 6.08
N PHE A 234 52.13 81.81 6.38
CA PHE A 234 51.48 82.60 5.36
C PHE A 234 52.41 83.71 4.87
N SER A 235 52.39 83.94 3.56
CA SER A 235 53.18 84.94 2.87
C SER A 235 52.34 85.60 1.78
N ASN A 236 52.61 86.87 1.52
CA ASN A 236 51.93 87.62 0.47
C ASN A 236 52.52 87.33 -0.93
N GLU A 237 53.64 86.61 -0.99
CA GLU A 237 54.33 86.28 -2.25
C GLU A 237 54.47 84.75 -2.41
N VAL A 238 54.52 84.31 -3.67
CA VAL A 238 54.92 82.94 -4.00
C VAL A 238 56.41 82.79 -3.68
N LYS A 239 56.82 81.62 -3.15
CA LYS A 239 58.22 81.36 -2.77
C LYS A 239 59.21 81.71 -3.90
N LYS A 240 60.27 82.44 -3.54
CA LYS A 240 61.24 83.02 -4.51
C LYS A 240 62.06 81.97 -5.28
N ASP A 241 62.25 80.77 -4.74
CA ASP A 241 63.08 79.72 -5.36
C ASP A 241 62.36 78.90 -6.44
N VAL A 242 61.11 79.24 -6.75
CA VAL A 242 60.27 78.50 -7.69
C VAL A 242 60.79 78.62 -9.12
N GLU A 243 61.28 79.79 -9.55
CA GLU A 243 61.78 79.99 -10.92
C GLU A 243 63.03 79.18 -11.26
N ALA A 244 63.84 78.86 -10.24
CA ALA A 244 65.06 78.06 -10.38
C ALA A 244 64.76 76.56 -10.49
N THR A 245 63.66 76.12 -9.88
CA THR A 245 63.22 74.72 -9.82
C THR A 245 62.10 74.39 -10.80
N GLU A 246 61.61 75.39 -11.54
CA GLU A 246 60.56 75.20 -12.54
C GLU A 246 61.08 74.44 -13.77
N VAL A 247 60.28 73.49 -14.25
CA VAL A 247 60.51 72.82 -15.54
C VAL A 247 60.28 73.79 -16.70
N LYS A 248 61.22 73.85 -17.63
CA LYS A 248 61.15 74.74 -18.80
C LYS A 248 61.23 73.93 -20.08
N HIS A 249 60.23 74.06 -20.93
CA HIS A 249 60.16 73.45 -22.25
C HIS A 249 59.75 74.52 -23.30
N PRO A 250 60.27 74.47 -24.54
CA PRO A 250 59.98 75.48 -25.56
C PRO A 250 58.50 75.52 -25.98
N THR A 251 57.82 74.38 -25.99
CA THR A 251 56.44 74.25 -26.51
C THR A 251 55.41 73.84 -25.47
N MET A 252 55.85 73.25 -24.35
CA MET A 252 54.99 72.64 -23.35
C MET A 252 55.05 73.45 -22.06
N THR A 253 53.97 73.43 -21.28
CA THR A 253 53.82 74.25 -20.08
C THR A 253 54.00 73.42 -18.82
N SER A 254 54.59 74.03 -17.79
CA SER A 254 54.58 73.48 -16.42
C SER A 254 53.15 73.50 -15.85
N LEU A 255 52.82 72.56 -14.96
CA LEU A 255 51.51 72.54 -14.29
C LEU A 255 51.26 73.85 -13.53
N LEU A 256 52.29 74.40 -12.87
CA LEU A 256 52.20 75.71 -12.22
C LEU A 256 51.73 76.82 -13.17
N ARG A 257 52.25 76.88 -14.42
CA ARG A 257 51.82 77.90 -15.41
C ARG A 257 50.49 77.58 -16.09
N GLY A 258 50.07 76.32 -16.10
CA GLY A 258 48.74 75.94 -16.59
C GLY A 258 47.61 76.27 -15.62
N LEU A 259 47.95 76.57 -14.38
CA LEU A 259 47.00 76.96 -13.35
C LEU A 259 46.97 78.48 -13.16
N GLU A 260 45.79 78.99 -12.86
CA GLU A 260 45.56 80.31 -12.29
C GLU A 260 45.18 80.11 -10.82
N ILE A 261 46.07 80.54 -9.92
CA ILE A 261 45.89 80.36 -8.47
C ILE A 261 45.69 81.74 -7.85
N LEU A 262 44.53 81.93 -7.22
CA LEU A 262 44.09 83.23 -6.72
C LEU A 262 44.80 83.67 -5.44
N ASP A 263 45.29 82.73 -4.63
CA ASP A 263 45.94 82.98 -3.35
C ASP A 263 47.39 82.43 -3.33
N PRO A 264 48.40 83.25 -2.99
CA PRO A 264 49.80 82.83 -2.99
C PRO A 264 50.10 81.73 -1.98
N ASN A 265 49.37 81.66 -0.86
CA ASN A 265 49.53 80.59 0.13
C ASN A 265 49.02 79.26 -0.39
N VAL A 266 47.95 79.27 -1.20
CA VAL A 266 47.48 78.06 -1.89
C VAL A 266 48.53 77.60 -2.90
N ALA A 267 49.13 78.51 -3.67
CA ALA A 267 50.22 78.18 -4.59
C ALA A 267 51.42 77.58 -3.85
N ASN A 268 51.84 78.20 -2.75
CA ASN A 268 52.92 77.70 -1.89
C ASN A 268 52.61 76.31 -1.33
N CYS A 269 51.37 76.03 -0.94
CA CYS A 269 50.94 74.71 -0.48
C CYS A 269 51.07 73.65 -1.57
N LEU A 270 50.61 73.94 -2.79
CA LEU A 270 50.71 73.02 -3.92
C LEU A 270 52.16 72.77 -4.34
N ILE A 271 53.00 73.80 -4.30
CA ILE A 271 54.44 73.69 -4.57
C ILE A 271 55.12 72.78 -3.55
N VAL A 272 54.80 72.93 -2.25
CA VAL A 272 55.40 72.10 -1.20
C VAL A 272 54.92 70.65 -1.26
N ASN A 273 53.61 70.43 -1.41
CA ASN A 273 53.02 69.09 -1.29
C ASN A 273 52.99 68.30 -2.60
N LYS A 274 52.91 68.98 -3.75
CA LYS A 274 52.78 68.35 -5.07
C LYS A 274 53.85 68.76 -6.07
N ARG A 275 54.75 69.69 -5.71
CA ARG A 275 55.83 70.18 -6.58
C ARG A 275 55.33 70.57 -7.97
N ILE A 276 54.20 71.27 -8.05
CA ILE A 276 53.54 71.59 -9.33
C ILE A 276 54.42 72.36 -10.34
N GLN A 277 55.52 72.95 -9.89
CA GLN A 277 56.53 73.61 -10.73
C GLN A 277 57.45 72.64 -11.48
N SER A 278 57.66 71.41 -10.98
CA SER A 278 58.51 70.39 -11.60
C SER A 278 57.73 69.43 -12.51
N ILE A 279 56.44 69.71 -12.74
CA ILE A 279 55.53 68.85 -13.49
C ILE A 279 55.27 69.44 -14.87
N LEU A 280 55.48 68.65 -15.91
CA LEU A 280 55.22 69.03 -17.29
C LEU A 280 53.86 68.54 -17.77
N MET A 281 53.11 69.37 -18.50
CA MET A 281 51.86 68.98 -19.14
C MET A 281 52.10 68.69 -20.63
N VAL A 282 51.85 67.45 -21.05
CA VAL A 282 52.09 66.98 -22.43
C VAL A 282 50.79 66.43 -23.05
N PRO A 283 50.27 66.97 -24.16
CA PRO A 283 48.91 66.71 -24.62
C PRO A 283 48.56 65.22 -24.83
N THR A 284 49.48 64.44 -25.41
CA THR A 284 49.22 63.05 -25.82
C THR A 284 50.17 62.07 -25.17
N SER A 285 49.70 60.86 -24.90
CA SER A 285 50.48 59.77 -24.30
C SER A 285 51.71 59.41 -25.15
N GLN A 286 51.58 59.43 -26.48
CA GLN A 286 52.69 59.16 -27.41
C GLN A 286 53.81 60.20 -27.33
N GLU A 287 53.46 61.48 -27.24
CA GLU A 287 54.45 62.56 -27.05
C GLU A 287 55.11 62.45 -25.68
N THR A 288 54.34 62.14 -24.64
CA THR A 288 54.87 61.98 -23.28
C THR A 288 55.83 60.81 -23.19
N ASP A 289 55.47 59.65 -23.76
CA ASP A 289 56.35 58.49 -23.87
C ASP A 289 57.65 58.87 -24.60
N SER A 290 57.55 59.51 -25.76
CA SER A 290 58.73 59.88 -26.56
C SER A 290 59.66 60.84 -25.83
N LEU A 291 59.11 61.79 -25.07
CA LEU A 291 59.84 62.78 -24.29
C LEU A 291 60.50 62.18 -23.04
N MET A 292 59.82 61.25 -22.38
CA MET A 292 60.24 60.64 -21.11
C MET A 292 61.08 59.37 -21.27
N ASN A 293 61.16 58.80 -22.47
CA ASN A 293 61.93 57.58 -22.74
C ASN A 293 63.45 57.82 -22.87
N ASN A 294 63.90 59.02 -23.26
CA ASN A 294 65.32 59.32 -23.43
C ASN A 294 65.78 60.38 -22.41
N GLU A 295 66.89 60.11 -21.72
CA GLU A 295 67.48 61.04 -20.75
C GLU A 295 67.82 62.41 -21.37
N GLU A 296 68.21 62.42 -22.65
CA GLU A 296 68.54 63.65 -23.38
C GLU A 296 67.33 64.51 -23.74
N THR A 297 66.14 63.91 -23.85
CA THR A 297 64.90 64.63 -24.20
C THR A 297 64.14 65.14 -22.98
N ILE A 298 64.46 64.65 -21.79
CA ILE A 298 63.83 65.07 -20.54
C ILE A 298 64.26 66.50 -20.20
N PRO A 299 63.32 67.45 -20.06
CA PRO A 299 63.67 68.82 -19.71
C PRO A 299 64.28 68.92 -18.31
N LYS A 300 65.19 69.91 -18.13
CA LYS A 300 65.77 70.18 -16.81
C LYS A 300 64.67 70.47 -15.78
N ASN A 301 64.86 69.95 -14.56
CA ASN A 301 63.92 70.05 -13.44
C ASN A 301 62.57 69.35 -13.64
N CYS A 302 62.42 68.52 -14.68
CA CYS A 302 61.22 67.72 -14.88
C CYS A 302 61.24 66.48 -13.98
N GLU A 303 60.39 66.44 -12.96
CA GLU A 303 60.24 65.26 -12.07
C GLU A 303 59.12 64.33 -12.53
N LEU A 304 58.11 64.87 -13.22
CA LEU A 304 56.92 64.15 -13.63
C LEU A 304 56.32 64.81 -14.89
N ALA A 305 55.73 64.02 -15.78
CA ALA A 305 54.79 64.55 -16.77
C ALA A 305 53.40 63.95 -16.59
N ILE A 306 52.39 64.76 -16.92
CA ILE A 306 50.99 64.35 -17.00
C ILE A 306 50.44 64.62 -18.40
N ASN A 307 49.58 63.73 -18.88
CA ASN A 307 48.84 63.92 -20.13
C ASN A 307 47.35 64.23 -19.90
N LYS A 308 46.60 64.50 -20.97
CA LYS A 308 45.15 64.75 -20.90
C LYS A 308 44.33 63.53 -20.47
N GLU A 309 44.88 62.33 -20.64
CA GLU A 309 44.29 61.07 -20.17
C GLU A 309 44.55 60.82 -18.67
N ALA A 310 45.27 61.74 -18.00
CA ALA A 310 45.71 61.67 -16.61
C ALA A 310 46.72 60.55 -16.31
N ASP A 311 47.37 59.99 -17.33
CA ASP A 311 48.53 59.14 -17.16
C ASP A 311 49.70 59.96 -16.63
N THR A 312 50.44 59.36 -15.70
CA THR A 312 51.61 59.98 -15.09
C THR A 312 52.88 59.21 -15.44
N TYR A 313 53.89 59.97 -15.87
CA TYR A 313 55.16 59.46 -16.37
C TYR A 313 56.31 59.94 -15.50
N TYR A 314 57.10 58.98 -15.00
CA TYR A 314 58.28 59.24 -14.15
C TYR A 314 59.58 58.97 -14.93
N PRO A 315 60.49 59.94 -15.05
CA PRO A 315 61.73 59.81 -15.82
C PRO A 315 62.82 58.97 -15.14
N PHE A 316 62.89 58.95 -13.81
CA PHE A 316 64.05 58.40 -13.06
C PHE A 316 63.81 57.08 -12.32
N ILE A 317 62.60 56.53 -12.40
CA ILE A 317 62.24 55.23 -11.80
C ILE A 317 61.96 54.30 -12.97
N GLU A 318 62.63 53.13 -13.03
CA GLU A 318 62.45 52.09 -14.06
C GLU A 318 61.04 52.09 -14.66
N LYS A 319 60.89 52.75 -15.81
CA LYS A 319 59.67 53.10 -16.54
C LYS A 319 58.34 52.68 -15.86
N ILE A 320 57.91 53.43 -14.84
CA ILE A 320 56.56 53.26 -14.29
C ILE A 320 55.64 54.29 -14.93
N VAL A 321 54.84 53.84 -15.88
CA VAL A 321 53.67 54.60 -16.36
C VAL A 321 52.49 54.20 -15.50
N HIS A 322 51.95 55.14 -14.75
CA HIS A 322 50.68 54.92 -14.07
C HIS A 322 49.57 55.37 -15.00
N SER A 323 48.81 54.41 -15.52
CA SER A 323 47.64 54.76 -16.32
C SER A 323 46.60 55.45 -15.44
N GLY A 324 46.21 56.65 -15.86
CA GLY A 324 45.17 57.44 -15.23
C GLY A 324 43.81 56.88 -15.59
N SER A 325 43.05 56.40 -14.61
CA SER A 325 41.62 56.16 -14.80
C SER A 325 40.86 57.38 -14.31
N ILE A 326 40.60 58.33 -15.21
CA ILE A 326 39.75 59.50 -14.90
C ILE A 326 38.33 59.00 -14.59
N LYS A 327 38.11 58.67 -13.32
CA LYS A 327 36.78 58.37 -12.78
C LYS A 327 36.19 59.67 -12.29
N ARG A 328 35.63 60.42 -13.25
CA ARG A 328 34.76 61.59 -13.06
C ARG A 328 35.31 62.65 -12.09
N THR A 329 36.00 63.61 -12.66
CA THR A 329 36.61 64.77 -12.00
C THR A 329 35.83 66.03 -12.41
N TRP A 330 35.21 66.71 -11.45
CA TRP A 330 34.30 67.85 -11.67
C TRP A 330 34.43 68.96 -10.62
N ILE A 331 35.39 68.86 -9.69
CA ILE A 331 35.64 69.86 -8.67
C ILE A 331 36.15 71.16 -9.31
N LEU A 332 36.97 71.04 -10.35
CA LEU A 332 37.57 72.19 -11.07
C LEU A 332 36.78 72.61 -12.32
N GLU A 333 35.64 71.97 -12.62
CA GLU A 333 34.78 72.36 -13.75
C GLU A 333 33.96 73.61 -13.38
N GLU A 334 34.06 74.68 -14.18
CA GLU A 334 33.40 75.96 -13.88
C GLU A 334 31.91 75.99 -14.26
N GLU A 335 31.46 75.11 -15.17
CA GLU A 335 30.10 75.16 -15.72
C GLU A 335 29.08 74.32 -14.90
N HIS A 336 28.41 74.98 -13.94
CA HIS A 336 27.43 74.38 -13.03
C HIS A 336 26.35 73.51 -13.70
N TYR A 337 25.82 73.94 -14.85
CA TYR A 337 24.76 73.20 -15.54
C TYR A 337 25.22 71.85 -16.08
N LYS A 338 26.50 71.71 -16.47
CA LYS A 338 27.08 70.43 -16.90
C LYS A 338 27.09 69.46 -15.73
N ILE A 339 27.54 69.92 -14.55
CA ILE A 339 27.64 69.05 -13.38
C ILE A 339 26.26 68.58 -12.92
N ILE A 340 25.28 69.48 -12.89
CA ILE A 340 23.88 69.12 -12.55
C ILE A 340 23.32 68.12 -13.57
N ARG A 341 23.55 68.35 -14.88
CA ARG A 341 23.11 67.42 -15.93
C ARG A 341 23.70 66.02 -15.73
N PHE A 342 25.00 65.92 -15.48
CA PHE A 342 25.64 64.62 -15.24
C PHE A 342 25.18 63.96 -13.95
N LEU A 343 24.97 64.71 -12.86
CA LEU A 343 24.40 64.17 -11.63
C LEU A 343 22.97 63.65 -11.85
N LYS A 344 22.17 64.31 -12.68
CA LYS A 344 20.84 63.83 -13.09
C LYS A 344 20.93 62.56 -13.94
N GLU A 345 21.88 62.46 -14.86
CA GLU A 345 22.15 61.24 -15.63
C GLU A 345 22.61 60.09 -14.70
N GLU A 346 23.48 60.35 -13.72
CA GLU A 346 23.88 59.35 -12.73
C GLU A 346 22.71 58.94 -11.83
N LEU A 347 21.87 59.88 -11.42
CA LEU A 347 20.66 59.61 -10.65
C LEU A 347 19.75 58.67 -11.44
N PHE A 348 19.55 58.91 -12.73
CA PHE A 348 18.75 58.06 -13.61
C PHE A 348 19.33 56.65 -13.72
N LEU A 349 20.63 56.50 -13.96
CA LEU A 349 21.30 55.19 -14.00
C LEU A 349 21.21 54.45 -12.66
N THR A 350 21.35 55.17 -11.55
CA THR A 350 21.20 54.64 -10.19
C THR A 350 19.77 54.16 -9.95
N TYR A 351 18.79 54.91 -10.46
CA TYR A 351 17.38 54.56 -10.42
C TYR A 351 17.11 53.24 -11.17
N GLN A 352 17.62 53.10 -12.40
CA GLN A 352 17.48 51.87 -13.17
C GLN A 352 18.07 50.65 -12.44
N LYS A 353 19.26 50.80 -11.85
CA LYS A 353 19.89 49.74 -11.05
C LYS A 353 19.05 49.37 -9.82
N TYR A 354 18.53 50.36 -9.10
CA TYR A 354 17.65 50.13 -7.96
C TYR A 354 16.41 49.31 -8.36
N PHE A 355 15.71 49.72 -9.42
CA PHE A 355 14.53 49.00 -9.91
C PHE A 355 14.87 47.58 -10.36
N HIS A 356 15.99 47.40 -11.06
CA HIS A 356 16.45 46.08 -11.48
C HIS A 356 16.65 45.12 -10.29
N PHE A 357 17.38 45.54 -9.25
CA PHE A 357 17.57 44.71 -8.06
C PHE A 357 16.30 44.51 -7.25
N LYS A 358 15.41 45.51 -7.24
CA LYS A 358 14.12 45.39 -6.57
C LYS A 358 13.22 44.37 -7.27
N ASP A 359 13.20 44.36 -8.59
CA ASP A 359 12.45 43.38 -9.38
C ASP A 359 13.01 41.96 -9.20
N LEU A 360 14.34 41.80 -9.22
CA LEU A 360 14.99 40.52 -8.92
C LEU A 360 14.62 40.01 -7.53
N SER A 361 14.66 40.89 -6.52
CA SER A 361 14.26 40.58 -5.16
C SER A 361 12.80 40.09 -5.09
N ASN A 362 11.87 40.81 -5.73
CA ASN A 362 10.45 40.42 -5.78
C ASN A 362 10.26 39.03 -6.45
N GLN A 363 10.94 38.77 -7.58
CA GLN A 363 10.88 37.47 -8.26
C GLN A 363 11.44 36.34 -7.39
N THR A 364 12.51 36.60 -6.63
CA THR A 364 13.03 35.61 -5.68
C THR A 364 12.08 35.37 -4.51
N GLU A 365 11.42 36.41 -4.01
CA GLU A 365 10.42 36.30 -2.95
C GLU A 365 9.24 35.40 -3.35
N GLU A 366 8.74 35.54 -4.58
CA GLU A 366 7.70 34.66 -5.13
C GLU A 366 8.15 33.19 -5.20
N LYS A 367 9.38 32.95 -5.66
CA LYS A 367 9.96 31.59 -5.70
C LYS A 367 10.13 31.00 -4.30
N ILE A 368 10.53 31.81 -3.31
CA ILE A 368 10.63 31.40 -1.90
C ILE A 368 9.24 30.98 -1.40
N LYS A 369 8.21 31.82 -1.59
CA LYS A 369 6.83 31.51 -1.18
C LYS A 369 6.33 30.21 -1.80
N HIS A 370 6.58 30.00 -3.09
CA HIS A 370 6.17 28.78 -3.78
C HIS A 370 6.90 27.52 -3.24
N LEU A 371 8.21 27.63 -2.98
CA LEU A 371 8.98 26.53 -2.38
C LEU A 371 8.54 26.23 -0.95
N ASP A 372 8.30 27.25 -0.13
CA ASP A 372 7.79 27.10 1.23
C ASP A 372 6.44 26.38 1.24
N MET A 373 5.52 26.79 0.37
CA MET A 373 4.24 26.08 0.18
C MET A 373 4.43 24.62 -0.22
N SER A 374 5.38 24.32 -1.10
CA SER A 374 5.70 22.94 -1.51
C SER A 374 6.25 22.12 -0.34
N ILE A 375 7.11 22.70 0.49
CA ILE A 375 7.66 22.05 1.69
C ILE A 375 6.57 21.81 2.73
N GLN A 376 5.66 22.77 2.93
CA GLN A 376 4.52 22.62 3.85
C GLN A 376 3.61 21.46 3.43
N LYS A 377 3.27 21.36 2.13
CA LYS A 377 2.48 20.23 1.60
C LYS A 377 3.16 18.88 1.85
N LEU A 378 4.45 18.77 1.53
CA LEU A 378 5.21 17.55 1.78
C LEU A 378 5.25 17.18 3.26
N ASN A 379 5.41 18.16 4.17
CA ASN A 379 5.37 17.89 5.61
C ASN A 379 4.00 17.41 6.08
N GLN A 380 2.91 17.91 5.50
CA GLN A 380 1.56 17.41 5.80
C GLN A 380 1.39 15.96 5.33
N ASP A 381 1.88 15.62 4.14
CA ASP A 381 1.82 14.26 3.62
C ASP A 381 2.67 13.29 4.45
N VAL A 382 3.86 13.71 4.90
CA VAL A 382 4.67 12.95 5.88
C VAL A 382 3.87 12.66 7.15
N GLN A 383 3.17 13.66 7.68
CA GLN A 383 2.39 13.48 8.92
C GLN A 383 1.23 12.51 8.71
N LYS A 384 0.50 12.60 7.60
CA LYS A 384 -0.58 11.65 7.26
C LYS A 384 -0.04 10.22 7.15
N HIS A 385 1.03 10.01 6.39
CA HIS A 385 1.64 8.68 6.25
C HIS A 385 2.17 8.12 7.57
N LYS A 386 2.65 8.96 8.49
CA LYS A 386 3.03 8.51 9.84
C LYS A 386 1.84 8.01 10.65
N ILE A 387 0.70 8.69 10.56
CA ILE A 387 -0.55 8.26 11.23
C ILE A 387 -1.05 6.95 10.61
N ASP A 388 -1.09 6.86 9.29
CA ASP A 388 -1.51 5.63 8.58
C ASP A 388 -0.62 4.44 8.95
N HIS A 389 0.71 4.66 8.99
CA HIS A 389 1.66 3.64 9.40
C HIS A 389 1.45 3.18 10.85
N PHE A 390 1.15 4.11 11.76
CA PHE A 390 0.81 3.78 13.15
C PHE A 390 -0.48 2.95 13.25
N MET A 391 -1.52 3.30 12.49
CA MET A 391 -2.79 2.56 12.46
C MET A 391 -2.61 1.14 11.90
N ILE A 392 -1.80 0.97 10.86
CA ILE A 392 -1.47 -0.34 10.30
C ILE A 392 -0.73 -1.19 11.35
N ASN A 393 0.27 -0.62 12.04
CA ASN A 393 1.02 -1.36 13.06
C ASN A 393 0.14 -1.83 14.24
N LEU A 394 -0.83 -1.01 14.67
CA LEU A 394 -1.81 -1.44 15.69
C LEU A 394 -2.70 -2.59 15.21
N ALA A 395 -3.18 -2.54 13.96
CA ALA A 395 -3.96 -3.63 13.39
C ALA A 395 -3.14 -4.94 13.30
N MET A 396 -1.83 -4.84 13.17
CA MET A 396 -0.94 -6.00 13.10
C MET A 396 -0.75 -6.74 14.42
N GLU A 397 -0.56 -6.03 15.53
CA GLU A 397 -0.39 -6.67 16.85
C GLU A 397 -1.58 -7.58 17.17
N ASN A 398 -2.79 -7.16 16.80
CA ASN A 398 -4.02 -7.92 17.00
C ASN A 398 -4.12 -9.23 16.17
N ILE A 399 -3.39 -9.37 15.06
CA ILE A 399 -3.46 -10.56 14.18
C ILE A 399 -2.47 -11.67 14.61
N ILE A 400 -1.39 -11.30 15.29
CA ILE A 400 -0.29 -12.21 15.67
C ILE A 400 -0.71 -13.15 16.83
N ASP A 401 -1.64 -12.75 17.68
CA ASP A 401 -2.04 -13.49 18.89
C ASP A 401 -2.77 -14.83 18.67
N CYS A 402 -3.23 -15.16 17.46
CA CYS A 402 -3.96 -16.41 17.19
C CYS A 402 -3.08 -17.68 17.01
N ASN A 403 -1.76 -17.60 17.22
CA ASN A 403 -0.78 -18.62 16.77
C ASN A 403 -0.55 -19.85 17.70
N LYS A 404 -1.45 -20.22 18.63
CA LYS A 404 -1.13 -21.26 19.64
C LYS A 404 -1.70 -22.67 19.43
N PHE A 405 -2.38 -23.01 18.33
CA PHE A 405 -2.99 -24.34 18.21
C PHE A 405 -2.71 -25.01 16.86
N VAL A 406 -1.74 -25.93 16.84
CA VAL A 406 -1.64 -26.97 15.80
C VAL A 406 -1.34 -28.30 16.48
N PRO A 407 -2.27 -29.28 16.52
CA PRO A 407 -1.93 -30.64 16.89
C PRO A 407 -1.57 -31.46 15.65
N ASN A 408 -0.43 -32.16 15.73
CA ASN A 408 0.14 -33.16 14.80
C ASN A 408 -0.76 -34.38 14.46
N ASN A 409 -2.07 -34.29 14.60
CA ASN A 409 -3.01 -35.43 14.52
C ASN A 409 -3.76 -35.55 13.18
N PHE A 410 -3.48 -34.74 12.16
CA PHE A 410 -4.26 -34.78 10.91
C PHE A 410 -4.08 -36.10 10.13
N ILE A 411 -2.84 -36.55 9.95
CA ILE A 411 -2.50 -37.76 9.19
C ILE A 411 -3.12 -39.01 9.83
N SER A 412 -3.11 -39.10 11.16
CA SER A 412 -3.64 -40.25 11.88
C SER A 412 -5.17 -40.34 11.83
N VAL A 413 -5.86 -39.21 11.66
CA VAL A 413 -7.32 -39.16 11.52
C VAL A 413 -7.76 -39.49 10.09
N PHE A 414 -6.99 -39.07 9.09
CA PHE A 414 -7.27 -39.38 7.68
C PHE A 414 -7.16 -40.88 7.37
N LEU A 415 -6.10 -41.55 7.83
CA LEU A 415 -5.92 -42.99 7.65
C LEU A 415 -7.04 -43.82 8.30
N LYS A 416 -7.56 -43.38 9.45
CA LYS A 416 -8.68 -44.03 10.14
C LYS A 416 -10.01 -43.92 9.37
N LEU A 417 -10.22 -42.83 8.62
CA LEU A 417 -11.40 -42.69 7.75
C LEU A 417 -11.34 -43.64 6.56
N GLN A 418 -10.16 -43.78 5.95
CA GLN A 418 -9.96 -44.66 4.80
C GLN A 418 -10.15 -46.13 5.17
N SER A 419 -9.70 -46.55 6.35
CA SER A 419 -9.95 -47.93 6.82
C SER A 419 -11.44 -48.20 7.06
N ILE A 420 -12.19 -47.25 7.64
CA ILE A 420 -13.61 -47.42 7.95
C ILE A 420 -14.47 -47.41 6.67
N THR A 421 -14.14 -46.57 5.69
CA THR A 421 -14.84 -46.52 4.40
C THR A 421 -14.70 -47.80 3.60
N ASN A 422 -13.51 -48.42 3.61
CA ASN A 422 -13.30 -49.74 3.00
C ASN A 422 -14.15 -50.82 3.69
N SER A 423 -14.16 -50.84 5.03
CA SER A 423 -14.98 -51.80 5.78
C SER A 423 -16.49 -51.66 5.53
N ILE A 424 -16.99 -50.43 5.29
CA ILE A 424 -18.41 -50.21 4.91
C ILE A 424 -18.70 -50.81 3.53
N CYS A 425 -17.81 -50.63 2.56
CA CYS A 425 -18.00 -51.18 1.21
C CYS A 425 -18.04 -52.72 1.24
N GLU A 426 -17.15 -53.35 2.00
CA GLU A 426 -17.11 -54.80 2.19
C GLU A 426 -18.40 -55.34 2.83
N GLU A 427 -18.94 -54.67 3.86
CA GLU A 427 -20.20 -55.09 4.49
C GLU A 427 -21.43 -54.87 3.59
N GLU A 428 -21.45 -53.81 2.76
CA GLU A 428 -22.51 -53.55 1.78
C GLU A 428 -22.58 -54.65 0.71
N GLU A 429 -21.43 -55.08 0.18
CA GLU A 429 -21.32 -56.17 -0.79
C GLU A 429 -21.81 -57.49 -0.19
N MET A 430 -21.39 -57.81 1.04
CA MET A 430 -21.84 -59.01 1.75
C MET A 430 -23.37 -59.04 1.99
N ILE A 431 -23.98 -57.90 2.31
CA ILE A 431 -25.44 -57.80 2.47
C ILE A 431 -26.16 -58.02 1.14
N GLN A 432 -25.62 -57.45 0.05
CA GLN A 432 -26.20 -57.62 -1.28
C GLN A 432 -26.18 -59.08 -1.74
N ASP A 433 -25.05 -59.77 -1.55
CA ASP A 433 -24.90 -61.19 -1.85
C ASP A 433 -25.87 -62.07 -1.04
N LYS A 434 -25.98 -61.80 0.27
CA LYS A 434 -26.88 -62.54 1.15
C LYS A 434 -28.35 -62.30 0.83
N ASN A 435 -28.73 -61.08 0.44
CA ASN A 435 -30.08 -60.79 -0.03
C ASN A 435 -30.42 -61.57 -1.30
N CYS A 436 -29.50 -61.63 -2.27
CA CYS A 436 -29.65 -62.45 -3.48
C CYS A 436 -29.82 -63.93 -3.14
N HIS A 437 -29.06 -64.44 -2.17
CA HIS A 437 -29.17 -65.82 -1.71
C HIS A 437 -30.52 -66.14 -1.04
N LEU A 438 -31.06 -65.19 -0.26
CA LEU A 438 -32.36 -65.36 0.41
C LEU A 438 -33.55 -65.36 -0.55
N ILE A 439 -33.47 -64.63 -1.66
CA ILE A 439 -34.49 -64.67 -2.72
C ILE A 439 -34.54 -66.08 -3.32
N LYS A 440 -33.38 -66.66 -3.67
CA LYS A 440 -33.28 -68.02 -4.21
C LYS A 440 -33.84 -69.07 -3.23
N LEU A 441 -33.50 -68.97 -1.95
CA LEU A 441 -34.02 -69.89 -0.92
C LEU A 441 -35.55 -69.76 -0.72
N LYS A 442 -36.12 -68.56 -0.86
CA LYS A 442 -37.59 -68.36 -0.79
C LYS A 442 -38.31 -69.08 -1.94
N GLU A 443 -37.81 -68.93 -3.17
CA GLU A 443 -38.35 -69.60 -4.35
C GLU A 443 -38.32 -71.12 -4.19
N GLU A 444 -37.20 -71.67 -3.72
CA GLU A 444 -37.08 -73.10 -3.46
C GLU A 444 -38.04 -73.63 -2.39
N VAL A 445 -38.30 -72.83 -1.34
CA VAL A 445 -39.25 -73.19 -0.28
C VAL A 445 -40.68 -73.19 -0.84
N ASP A 446 -41.05 -72.23 -1.68
CA ASP A 446 -42.37 -72.15 -2.29
C ASP A 446 -42.61 -73.25 -3.34
N ASP A 447 -41.59 -73.65 -4.09
CA ASP A 447 -41.63 -74.81 -4.98
C ASP A 447 -41.93 -76.12 -4.22
N VAL A 448 -41.29 -76.31 -3.07
CA VAL A 448 -41.53 -77.49 -2.22
C VAL A 448 -42.94 -77.44 -1.62
N LYS A 449 -43.44 -76.27 -1.20
CA LYS A 449 -44.85 -76.13 -0.76
C LYS A 449 -45.83 -76.51 -1.87
N ASN A 450 -45.58 -76.04 -3.10
CA ASN A 450 -46.43 -76.34 -4.26
C ASN A 450 -46.43 -77.85 -4.57
N LYS A 451 -45.29 -78.53 -4.44
CA LYS A 451 -45.19 -80.00 -4.57
C LYS A 451 -45.98 -80.74 -3.49
N ILE A 452 -45.91 -80.29 -2.24
CA ILE A 452 -46.69 -80.84 -1.12
C ILE A 452 -48.20 -80.72 -1.38
N ALA A 453 -48.66 -79.55 -1.83
CA ALA A 453 -50.08 -79.32 -2.13
C ALA A 453 -50.59 -80.26 -3.24
N LYS A 454 -49.80 -80.43 -4.32
CA LYS A 454 -50.13 -81.34 -5.43
C LYS A 454 -50.23 -82.80 -4.99
N LEU A 455 -49.32 -83.26 -4.12
CA LEU A 455 -49.33 -84.65 -3.61
C LEU A 455 -50.49 -84.89 -2.64
N ARG A 456 -50.84 -83.93 -1.77
CA ARG A 456 -52.01 -84.03 -0.88
C ARG A 456 -53.31 -84.21 -1.67
N ALA A 457 -53.52 -83.39 -2.69
CA ALA A 457 -54.71 -83.48 -3.55
C ALA A 457 -54.83 -84.84 -4.27
N LYS A 458 -53.70 -85.45 -4.67
CA LYS A 458 -53.68 -86.79 -5.28
C LYS A 458 -54.04 -87.89 -4.29
N VAL A 459 -53.57 -87.80 -3.04
CA VAL A 459 -53.92 -88.76 -1.98
C VAL A 459 -55.41 -88.68 -1.65
N GLU A 460 -55.98 -87.48 -1.53
CA GLU A 460 -57.41 -87.29 -1.25
C GLU A 460 -58.31 -87.90 -2.34
N LYS A 461 -57.97 -87.68 -3.62
CA LYS A 461 -58.71 -88.29 -4.74
C LYS A 461 -58.73 -89.82 -4.67
N LEU A 462 -57.57 -90.44 -4.43
CA LEU A 462 -57.47 -91.90 -4.36
C LEU A 462 -58.16 -92.49 -3.11
N THR A 463 -58.23 -91.74 -2.00
CA THR A 463 -58.98 -92.18 -0.82
C THR A 463 -60.50 -92.18 -1.05
N LEU A 464 -61.00 -91.25 -1.87
CA LEU A 464 -62.42 -91.18 -2.23
C LEU A 464 -62.82 -92.36 -3.12
N GLU A 465 -62.00 -92.66 -4.15
CA GLU A 465 -62.18 -93.83 -5.02
C GLU A 465 -62.15 -95.15 -4.23
N LYS A 466 -61.35 -95.23 -3.16
CA LYS A 466 -61.32 -96.41 -2.28
C LYS A 466 -62.63 -96.56 -1.49
N SER A 467 -63.17 -95.48 -0.92
CA SER A 467 -64.40 -95.55 -0.12
C SER A 467 -65.59 -96.05 -0.95
N GLU A 468 -65.74 -95.60 -2.19
CA GLU A 468 -66.82 -96.06 -3.08
C GLU A 468 -66.74 -97.57 -3.38
N ILE A 469 -65.53 -98.09 -3.67
CA ILE A 469 -65.31 -99.51 -3.96
C ILE A 469 -65.59 -100.40 -2.73
N THR A 470 -65.26 -99.92 -1.52
CA THR A 470 -65.57 -100.64 -0.28
C THR A 470 -67.06 -100.73 0.01
N GLU A 471 -67.82 -99.70 -0.34
CA GLU A 471 -69.27 -99.65 -0.15
C GLU A 471 -69.99 -100.64 -1.08
N ASP A 472 -69.52 -100.75 -2.34
CA ASP A 472 -69.98 -101.76 -3.31
C ASP A 472 -69.73 -103.19 -2.83
N ILE A 473 -68.56 -103.46 -2.22
CA ILE A 473 -68.23 -104.78 -1.63
C ILE A 473 -69.19 -105.12 -0.48
N HIS A 474 -69.53 -104.13 0.37
CA HIS A 474 -70.45 -104.33 1.49
C HIS A 474 -71.88 -104.64 1.01
N GLN A 475 -72.36 -103.99 -0.04
CA GLN A 475 -73.69 -104.24 -0.61
C GLN A 475 -73.82 -105.66 -1.19
N LEU A 476 -72.81 -106.14 -1.94
CA LEU A 476 -72.79 -107.50 -2.48
C LEU A 476 -72.81 -108.58 -1.38
N ASN A 477 -72.02 -108.39 -0.32
CA ASN A 477 -71.96 -109.33 0.80
C ASN A 477 -73.29 -109.41 1.58
N ARG A 478 -74.07 -108.32 1.62
CA ARG A 478 -75.42 -108.30 2.22
C ARG A 478 -76.41 -109.16 1.41
N PHE A 479 -76.35 -109.13 0.09
CA PHE A 479 -77.21 -109.96 -0.78
C PHE A 479 -76.93 -111.46 -0.63
N ILE A 480 -75.66 -111.86 -0.50
CA ILE A 480 -75.27 -113.27 -0.32
C ILE A 480 -75.85 -113.86 0.99
N ARG A 481 -75.86 -113.09 2.09
CA ARG A 481 -76.41 -113.52 3.40
C ARG A 481 -77.93 -113.73 3.41
N LEU A 482 -78.69 -112.97 2.62
CA LEU A 482 -80.16 -113.09 2.58
C LEU A 482 -80.62 -114.36 1.84
N ARG A 483 -79.87 -114.76 0.81
CA ARG A 483 -80.17 -115.96 0.01
C ARG A 483 -79.93 -117.25 0.79
N SER A 484 -78.92 -117.29 1.67
CA SER A 484 -78.62 -118.46 2.50
C SER A 484 -79.67 -118.70 3.60
N LYS A 485 -80.22 -117.64 4.23
CA LYS A 485 -81.28 -117.76 5.25
C LYS A 485 -82.61 -118.32 4.72
N LYS A 486 -83.02 -117.96 3.50
CA LYS A 486 -84.26 -118.48 2.86
C LYS A 486 -84.23 -119.99 2.64
N LYS A 487 -83.07 -120.56 2.30
CA LYS A 487 -82.89 -122.00 2.03
C LYS A 487 -83.03 -122.86 3.30
N LEU A 488 -82.63 -122.33 4.46
CA LEU A 488 -82.66 -123.01 5.75
C LEU A 488 -84.07 -123.15 6.36
N PHE A 489 -84.98 -122.22 6.07
CA PHE A 489 -86.35 -122.22 6.61
C PHE A 489 -87.22 -123.35 6.01
N ILE A 490 -87.08 -123.63 4.71
CA ILE A 490 -87.87 -124.64 3.98
C ILE A 490 -87.53 -126.08 4.44
N LEU A 491 -86.30 -126.32 4.90
CA LEU A 491 -85.86 -127.62 5.39
C LEU A 491 -86.42 -127.98 6.78
N LYS A 492 -86.69 -126.98 7.64
CA LYS A 492 -87.22 -127.21 9.00
C LYS A 492 -88.71 -127.58 8.99
N THR A 493 -89.52 -127.04 8.08
CA THR A 493 -90.96 -127.34 7.98
C THR A 493 -91.24 -128.76 7.49
N LYS A 494 -90.44 -129.29 6.55
CA LYS A 494 -90.57 -130.69 6.08
C LYS A 494 -90.28 -131.73 7.18
N LYS A 495 -89.39 -131.46 8.13
CA LYS A 495 -89.07 -132.39 9.23
C LYS A 495 -90.20 -132.50 10.27
N LYS A 496 -90.91 -131.41 10.58
CA LYS A 496 -92.01 -131.40 11.57
C LYS A 496 -93.21 -132.25 11.12
N ASN A 497 -93.63 -132.15 9.86
CA ASN A 497 -94.80 -132.89 9.35
C ASN A 497 -94.59 -134.41 9.30
N LYS A 498 -93.34 -134.88 9.17
CA LYS A 498 -93.02 -136.32 9.12
C LYS A 498 -93.15 -137.02 10.47
N ILE A 499 -93.05 -136.27 11.58
CA ILE A 499 -93.17 -136.80 12.96
C ILE A 499 -94.65 -136.98 13.34
N ILE A 500 -95.51 -136.04 12.96
CA ILE A 500 -96.96 -136.05 13.25
C ILE A 500 -97.68 -137.20 12.51
N LEU A 501 -97.18 -137.60 11.33
CA LEU A 501 -97.71 -138.71 10.55
C LEU A 501 -97.38 -140.10 11.13
N ARG A 502 -96.33 -140.22 11.97
CA ARG A 502 -95.97 -141.49 12.63
C ARG A 502 -96.79 -141.74 13.90
N THR A 503 -97.12 -140.70 14.65
CA THR A 503 -97.92 -140.81 15.88
C THR A 503 -99.39 -141.15 15.59
N THR A 504 -99.97 -140.58 14.53
CA THR A 504 -101.35 -140.89 14.10
C THR A 504 -101.51 -142.34 13.61
N LYS A 505 -100.50 -142.89 12.93
CA LYS A 505 -100.50 -144.28 12.45
C LYS A 505 -100.52 -145.31 13.59
N SER A 506 -99.82 -145.02 14.70
CA SER A 506 -99.77 -145.87 15.90
C SER A 506 -101.11 -145.91 16.66
N VAL A 507 -101.84 -144.79 16.70
CA VAL A 507 -103.15 -144.71 17.38
C VAL A 507 -104.24 -145.48 16.63
N ILE A 508 -104.23 -145.43 15.30
CA ILE A 508 -105.18 -146.17 14.44
C ILE A 508 -104.99 -147.69 14.60
N GLN A 509 -103.75 -148.16 14.75
CA GLN A 509 -103.44 -149.59 14.87
C GLN A 509 -103.92 -150.19 16.21
N LYS A 510 -103.94 -149.40 17.30
CA LYS A 510 -104.51 -149.79 18.59
C LYS A 510 -106.06 -149.86 18.57
N LEU A 511 -106.71 -149.00 17.79
CA LEU A 511 -108.18 -148.99 17.66
C LEU A 511 -108.69 -150.19 16.84
N ILE A 512 -107.96 -150.63 15.82
CA ILE A 512 -108.31 -151.82 15.03
C ILE A 512 -108.27 -153.10 15.89
N LEU A 513 -107.31 -153.23 16.80
CA LEU A 513 -107.24 -154.36 17.74
C LEU A 513 -108.43 -154.40 18.71
N LYS A 514 -108.91 -153.24 19.19
CA LYS A 514 -110.09 -153.16 20.07
C LYS A 514 -111.40 -153.50 19.35
N VAL A 515 -111.55 -153.13 18.08
CA VAL A 515 -112.75 -153.44 17.28
C VAL A 515 -112.85 -154.93 16.97
N ASN A 516 -111.73 -155.62 16.76
CA ASN A 516 -111.74 -157.07 16.48
C ASN A 516 -112.14 -157.89 17.71
N VAL A 517 -111.68 -157.50 18.91
CA VAL A 517 -112.07 -158.18 20.16
C VAL A 517 -113.58 -158.03 20.45
N LEU A 518 -114.17 -156.87 20.13
CA LEU A 518 -115.61 -156.65 20.27
C LEU A 518 -116.44 -157.41 19.22
N LYS A 519 -115.88 -157.65 18.02
CA LYS A 519 -116.53 -158.51 17.00
C LYS A 519 -116.57 -159.97 17.40
N ASP A 520 -115.55 -160.48 18.09
CA ASP A 520 -115.53 -161.87 18.53
C ASP A 520 -116.47 -162.12 19.72
N ALA A 521 -116.68 -161.11 20.57
CA ALA A 521 -117.70 -161.15 21.62
C ALA A 521 -119.13 -161.19 21.06
N ALA A 522 -119.38 -160.62 19.88
CA ALA A 522 -120.71 -160.54 19.27
C ALA A 522 -121.16 -161.82 18.52
N LYS A 523 -120.25 -162.76 18.20
CA LYS A 523 -120.57 -163.92 17.32
C LYS A 523 -121.05 -165.19 18.03
N LYS A 524 -121.10 -165.25 19.36
CA LYS A 524 -121.52 -166.47 20.09
C LYS A 524 -122.85 -166.37 20.84
N VAL A 525 -123.60 -165.26 20.71
CA VAL A 525 -124.90 -165.08 21.41
C VAL A 525 -126.13 -165.43 20.54
N SER A 526 -126.09 -165.46 19.20
CA SER A 526 -127.18 -166.02 18.35
C SER A 526 -126.86 -165.96 16.84
N PRO A 527 -127.26 -166.95 15.99
CA PRO A 527 -127.07 -166.92 14.54
C PRO A 527 -128.31 -166.38 13.81
N GLN A 528 -128.37 -165.07 13.56
CA GLN A 528 -128.99 -164.43 12.38
C GLN A 528 -128.93 -162.89 12.50
N PRO A 529 -128.38 -162.15 11.52
CA PRO A 529 -128.48 -160.70 11.45
C PRO A 529 -129.52 -160.26 10.41
N VAL A 530 -130.45 -159.42 10.87
CA VAL A 530 -131.49 -158.75 10.07
C VAL A 530 -130.86 -157.62 9.24
N LEU A 531 -131.21 -157.62 7.95
CA LEU A 531 -131.00 -156.53 7.01
C LEU A 531 -131.81 -155.30 7.41
N THR A 532 -131.18 -154.13 7.47
CA THR A 532 -131.83 -152.86 7.11
C THR A 532 -130.84 -151.93 6.40
N GLN A 533 -131.34 -151.34 5.32
CA GLN A 533 -130.63 -150.47 4.38
C GLN A 533 -130.32 -149.09 4.96
N ARG A 534 -129.08 -148.64 4.84
CA ARG A 534 -128.65 -147.43 4.10
C ARG A 534 -127.13 -147.29 4.11
#